data_AF-A0A7W0VTA9-F1
#
_entry.id   AF-A0A7W0VTA9-F1
#
_cell.length_a   1.000
_cell.length_b   1.000
_cell.length_c   1.000
_cell.angle_alpha   90.00
_cell.angle_beta   90.00
_cell.angle_gamma   90.00
#
_symmetry.space_group_name_H-M   'P 1'
#
loop_
_entity.id
_entity.type
_entity.pdbx_description
1 polymer ?
#
loop_
_entity_poly.entity_id
_entity_poly.type
_entity_poly.pdbx_seq_one_letter_code
_entity_poly.pdbx_strand_id
1 'polypeptide(L)' 'MAKAEAAEQKALTAKDASGYERAWRDASRLWDRAAERETDAKRKAAYAEKAEHARATADAPAPSN' A
#
# COMPACT_ATOMS: atom_id res chain seq x y z
N MET A 1 7.05 5.50 5.85
CA MET A 1 5.91 6.40 5.58
C MET A 1 6.03 7.05 4.22
N ALA A 2 6.94 8.02 3.99
CA ALA A 2 7.07 8.70 2.68
C ALA A 2 7.20 7.77 1.45
N LYS A 3 7.88 6.63 1.58
CA LYS A 3 7.96 5.62 0.50
C LYS A 3 6.64 4.88 0.26
N ALA A 4 5.87 4.62 1.32
CA ALA A 4 4.60 3.91 1.23
C ALA A 4 3.54 4.79 0.54
N GLU A 5 3.44 6.06 0.94
CA GLU A 5 2.58 7.05 0.27
C GLU A 5 2.99 7.26 -1.20
N ALA A 6 4.29 7.30 -1.49
CA ALA A 6 4.77 7.38 -2.88
C ALA A 6 4.38 6.14 -3.71
N ALA A 7 4.33 4.96 -3.10
CA ALA A 7 3.87 3.74 -3.78
C ALA A 7 2.36 3.75 -4.01
N GLU A 8 1.56 4.26 -3.07
CA GLU A 8 0.11 4.47 -3.25
C GLU A 8 -0.18 5.47 -4.38
N GLN A 9 0.53 6.61 -4.39
CA GLN A 9 0.42 7.60 -5.46
C GLN A 9 0.78 7.00 -6.83
N LYS A 10 1.81 6.15 -6.87
CA LYS A 10 2.21 5.44 -8.09
C LYS A 10 1.17 4.43 -8.53
N ALA A 11 0.51 3.76 -7.58
CA ALA A 11 -0.58 2.85 -7.88
C ALA A 11 -1.77 3.60 -8.49
N LEU A 12 -2.17 4.72 -7.90
CA LEU A 12 -3.27 5.56 -8.41
C LEU A 12 -3.00 6.16 -9.80
N THR A 13 -1.73 6.36 -10.14
CA THR A 13 -1.32 6.92 -11.45
C THR A 13 -0.89 5.85 -12.45
N ALA A 14 -0.92 4.57 -12.07
CA ALA A 14 -0.60 3.47 -12.97
C ALA A 14 -1.70 3.33 -14.03
N LYS A 15 -1.29 3.32 -15.30
CA LYS A 15 -2.20 3.14 -16.45
C LYS A 15 -2.50 1.68 -16.75
N ASP A 16 -1.63 0.78 -16.29
CA ASP A 16 -1.71 -0.65 -16.56
C ASP A 16 -2.10 -1.39 -15.28
N ALA A 17 -2.98 -2.38 -15.40
CA ALA A 17 -3.42 -3.21 -14.28
C ALA A 17 -2.25 -3.86 -13.54
N SER A 18 -1.26 -4.39 -14.27
CA SER A 18 -0.06 -4.98 -13.68
C SER A 18 0.80 -3.96 -12.92
N GLY A 19 0.83 -2.71 -13.36
CA GLY A 19 1.53 -1.62 -12.68
C GLY A 19 0.82 -1.19 -11.41
N TYR A 20 -0.52 -1.10 -11.47
CA TYR A 20 -1.40 -0.84 -10.33
C TYR A 20 -1.22 -1.92 -9.25
N GLU A 21 -1.34 -3.19 -9.63
CA GLU A 21 -1.22 -4.35 -8.73
C GLU A 21 0.13 -4.36 -8.02
N ARG A 22 1.21 -4.15 -8.78
CA ARG A 22 2.58 -4.20 -8.26
C ARG A 22 2.88 -3.02 -7.34
N ALA A 23 2.39 -1.82 -7.68
CA ALA A 23 2.55 -0.65 -6.84
C ALA A 23 1.79 -0.79 -5.50
N TRP A 24 0.58 -1.35 -5.51
CA TRP A 24 -0.15 -1.65 -4.28
C TRP A 24 0.50 -2.73 -3.42
N ARG A 25 1.07 -3.79 -4.03
CA ARG A 25 1.86 -4.80 -3.29
C ARG A 25 3.14 -4.22 -2.68
N ASP A 26 3.80 -3.28 -3.35
CA ASP A 26 4.95 -2.59 -2.76
C ASP A 26 4.51 -1.63 -1.64
N ALA A 27 3.40 -0.92 -1.83
CA ALA A 27 2.81 -0.07 -0.79
C ALA A 27 2.50 -0.88 0.48
N SER A 28 1.89 -2.06 0.35
CA SER A 28 1.58 -2.91 1.50
C SER A 28 2.83 -3.35 2.26
N ARG A 29 3.88 -3.78 1.55
CA ARG A 29 5.16 -4.17 2.17
C ARG A 29 5.84 -3.00 2.88
N LEU A 30 5.71 -1.79 2.33
CA LEU A 30 6.27 -0.59 2.93
C LEU A 30 5.48 -0.16 4.18
N TRP A 31 4.17 -0.37 4.19
CA TRP A 31 3.33 -0.15 5.37
C TRP A 31 3.58 -1.21 6.46
N ASP A 32 3.78 -2.48 6.10
CA ASP A 32 4.18 -3.54 7.05
C ASP A 32 5.51 -3.20 7.72
N ARG A 33 6.55 -2.87 6.94
CA ARG A 33 7.83 -2.41 7.51
C ARG A 33 7.68 -1.10 8.30
N ALA A 34 6.74 -0.26 7.88
CA ALA A 34 6.16 0.87 8.59
C ALA A 34 5.85 0.51 10.06
N ALA A 35 4.91 -0.42 10.18
CA ALA A 35 4.35 -0.93 11.42
C ALA A 35 5.40 -1.65 12.28
N GLU A 36 6.30 -2.42 11.68
CA GLU A 36 7.36 -3.14 12.41
C GLU A 36 8.34 -2.20 13.12
N ARG A 37 8.64 -1.04 12.51
CA ARG A 37 9.58 -0.06 13.05
C ARG A 37 8.91 0.98 13.96
N GLU A 38 7.59 1.06 13.93
CA GLU A 38 6.82 2.00 14.72
C GLU A 38 6.72 1.54 16.17
N THR A 39 6.99 2.44 17.10
CA THR A 39 6.96 2.18 18.54
C THR A 39 5.61 2.54 19.15
N ASP A 40 4.87 3.46 18.52
CA ASP A 40 3.51 3.81 18.92
C ASP A 40 2.51 2.74 18.48
N ALA A 41 1.84 2.10 19.44
CA ALA A 41 0.89 1.03 19.19
C ALA A 41 -0.31 1.46 18.32
N LYS A 42 -0.79 2.71 18.44
CA LYS A 42 -1.89 3.22 17.60
C LYS A 42 -1.42 3.42 16.17
N ARG A 43 -0.24 4.01 15.98
CA ARG A 43 0.31 4.22 14.64
C ARG A 43 0.65 2.90 13.97
N LYS A 44 1.19 1.94 14.74
CA LYS A 44 1.44 0.57 14.28
C LYS A 44 0.16 -0.11 13.78
N ALA A 45 -0.94 -0.01 14.52
CA ALA A 45 -2.24 -0.52 14.09
C ALA A 45 -2.72 0.16 12.79
N ALA A 46 -2.63 1.49 12.72
CA ALA A 46 -3.01 2.24 11.52
C ALA A 46 -2.17 1.86 10.29
N TYR A 47 -0.88 1.56 10.46
CA TYR A 47 -0.03 1.07 9.36
C TYR A 47 -0.34 -0.36 8.96
N ALA A 48 -0.69 -1.23 9.92
CA ALA A 48 -1.16 -2.57 9.60
C ALA A 48 -2.47 -2.53 8.80
N GLU A 49 -3.43 -1.69 9.18
CA GLU A 49 -4.68 -1.49 8.43
C GLU A 49 -4.41 -0.97 7.01
N LYS A 50 -3.51 0.01 6.87
CA LYS A 50 -3.09 0.51 5.54
C LYS A 50 -2.41 -0.58 4.70
N ALA A 51 -1.59 -1.43 5.31
CA ALA A 51 -0.95 -2.54 4.62
C ALA A 51 -1.97 -3.57 4.13
N GLU A 52 -2.98 -3.87 4.94
CA GLU A 52 -4.07 -4.77 4.59
C GLU A 52 -4.94 -4.19 3.48
N HIS A 53 -5.33 -2.92 3.59
CA HIS A 53 -6.10 -2.23 2.56
C HIS A 53 -5.34 -2.20 1.22
N ALA A 54 -4.03 -1.93 1.25
CA ALA A 54 -3.19 -1.97 0.05
C ALA A 54 -3.14 -3.37 -0.58
N ARG A 55 -3.09 -4.44 0.24
CA ARG A 55 -3.16 -5.82 -0.26
C ARG A 55 -4.52 -6.14 -0.88
N ALA A 56 -5.61 -5.78 -0.22
CA ALA A 56 -6.96 -5.99 -0.74
C ALA A 56 -7.18 -5.22 -2.06
N THR A 57 -6.66 -4.00 -2.14
CA THR A 57 -6.71 -3.19 -3.36
C THR A 57 -5.84 -3.77 -4.48
N ALA A 58 -4.70 -4.37 -4.15
CA ALA A 58 -3.88 -5.09 -5.12
C ALA A 58 -4.55 -6.38 -5.64
N ASP A 59 -5.38 -7.03 -4.83
CA ASP A 59 -6.07 -8.27 -5.22
C ASP A 59 -7.33 -7.97 -6.05
N ALA A 60 -7.92 -6.80 -5.85
CA ALA A 60 -9.02 -6.32 -6.67
C ALA A 60 -8.56 -6.05 -8.12
N PRO A 61 -9.35 -6.41 -9.13
CA PRO A 61 -9.05 -6.05 -10.51
C PRO A 61 -8.98 -4.52 -10.62
N ALA A 62 -7.88 -4.03 -11.20
CA ALA A 62 -7.66 -2.60 -11.37
C ALA A 62 -8.92 -1.95 -11.95
N PRO A 63 -9.37 -0.79 -11.43
CA PRO A 63 -10.54 -0.13 -11.95
C PRO A 63 -10.31 0.17 -13.42
N SER A 64 -11.03 -0.54 -14.29
CA SER A 64 -11.03 -0.34 -15.73
C SER A 64 -11.62 1.04 -16.00
N ASN A 65 -10.75 2.03 -16.13
CA ASN A 65 -11.08 3.40 -16.51
C ASN A 65 -11.02 3.58 -18.02
#